data_AF-A0A6I7LYA9-F1
#
_entry.id   AF-A0A6I7LYA9-F1
#
_cell.length_a   1.000
_cell.length_b   1.000
_cell.length_c   1.000
_cell.angle_alpha   90.00
_cell.angle_beta   90.00
_cell.angle_gamma   90.00
#
_symmetry.space_group_name_H-M   'P 1'
#
loop_
_entity.id
_entity.type
_entity.pdbx_description
1 polymer ?
#
loop_
_entity_poly.entity_id
_entity_poly.type
_entity_poly.pdbx_seq_one_letter_code
_entity_poly.pdbx_strand_id
1 'polypeptide(L)'
;MSNDKSPSAVHIVPLRVYLMVGAGLLILTALTVYISEIPLGGWNVVVALLIASFKALLVAFFFMHLLYDKKIFLIILTIAILMLATFITLTMFDTMERGRINPASAMPYKDKAVIYEKNTQPAAPTADSSRVPADSVK
;
A
#
# COMPACT_ATOMS: atom_id res chain seq x y z
N MET A 1 0.18 49.76 -43.96
CA MET A 1 0.16 48.51 -43.19
C MET A 1 0.00 48.82 -41.71
N SER A 2 -1.23 48.82 -41.20
CA SER A 2 -1.50 48.87 -39.76
C SER A 2 -1.31 47.46 -39.18
N ASN A 3 -0.26 47.32 -38.37
CA ASN A 3 0.10 46.08 -37.70
C ASN A 3 -0.82 45.89 -36.48
N ASP A 4 -1.95 45.22 -36.70
CA ASP A 4 -2.80 44.66 -35.64
C ASP A 4 -1.99 43.60 -34.90
N LYS A 5 -1.70 43.85 -33.62
CA LYS A 5 -1.34 42.81 -32.65
C LYS A 5 -2.55 42.58 -31.76
N SER A 6 -3.44 41.71 -32.19
CA SER A 6 -4.43 41.08 -31.33
C SER A 6 -3.72 40.37 -30.17
N PRO A 7 -4.02 40.68 -28.89
CA PRO A 7 -3.47 39.93 -27.77
C PRO A 7 -4.05 38.52 -27.82
N SER A 8 -3.18 37.53 -28.02
CA SER A 8 -3.50 36.12 -27.94
C SER A 8 -4.05 35.81 -26.54
N ALA A 9 -5.37 35.66 -26.44
CA ALA A 9 -6.04 35.22 -25.23
C ALA A 9 -5.45 33.87 -24.80
N VAL A 10 -4.69 33.89 -23.71
CA VAL A 10 -4.12 32.70 -23.09
C VAL A 10 -5.29 31.78 -22.71
N HIS A 11 -5.41 30.62 -23.37
CA HIS A 11 -6.49 29.67 -23.09
C HIS A 11 -6.18 28.92 -21.79
N ILE A 12 -6.57 29.51 -20.67
CA ILE A 12 -6.48 28.89 -19.35
C ILE A 12 -7.69 27.97 -19.20
N VAL A 13 -7.49 26.75 -18.69
CA VAL A 13 -8.59 25.81 -18.45
C VAL A 13 -9.54 26.42 -17.42
N PRO A 14 -10.86 26.43 -17.67
CA PRO A 14 -11.80 27.13 -16.78
C PRO A 14 -11.81 26.53 -15.38
N LEU A 15 -11.76 27.39 -14.36
CA LEU A 15 -11.75 27.03 -12.93
C LEU A 15 -12.84 26.03 -12.54
N ARG A 16 -13.98 26.07 -13.24
CA ARG A 16 -15.11 25.15 -13.05
C ARG A 16 -14.72 23.68 -13.19
N VAL A 17 -13.77 23.34 -14.08
CA VAL A 17 -13.33 21.96 -14.28
C VAL A 17 -12.60 21.44 -13.04
N TYR A 18 -11.67 22.21 -12.48
CA TYR A 18 -10.97 21.81 -11.25
C TYR A 18 -11.92 21.68 -10.06
N LEU A 19 -12.92 22.56 -9.94
CA LEU A 19 -13.91 22.48 -8.87
C LEU A 19 -14.82 21.25 -9.01
N MET A 20 -15.25 20.89 -10.22
CA MET A 20 -16.02 19.67 -10.45
C MET A 20 -15.21 18.41 -10.13
N VAL A 21 -13.96 18.33 -10.60
CA VAL A 21 -13.09 17.18 -10.32
C VAL A 21 -12.75 17.11 -8.82
N GLY A 22 -12.48 18.25 -8.19
CA GLY A 22 -12.26 18.35 -6.74
C GLY A 22 -13.44 17.84 -5.92
N ALA A 23 -14.67 18.21 -6.29
CA ALA A 23 -15.89 17.67 -5.67
C ALA A 23 -15.99 16.14 -5.87
N GLY A 24 -15.68 15.64 -7.07
CA GLY A 24 -15.60 14.20 -7.34
C GLY A 24 -14.60 13.48 -6.44
N LEU A 25 -13.42 14.07 -6.19
CA LEU A 25 -12.41 13.50 -5.29
C LEU A 25 -12.89 13.44 -3.84
N LEU A 26 -13.64 14.44 -3.37
CA LEU A 26 -14.23 14.42 -2.03
C LEU A 26 -15.25 13.28 -1.90
N ILE A 27 -16.11 13.10 -2.91
CA ILE A 27 -17.08 12.00 -2.95
C ILE A 27 -16.36 10.64 -2.91
N LEU A 28 -15.33 10.46 -3.75
CA LEU A 28 -14.54 9.22 -3.74
C LEU A 28 -13.85 8.96 -2.40
N THR A 29 -13.43 10.01 -1.71
CA THR A 29 -12.80 9.89 -0.38
C THR A 29 -13.82 9.46 0.67
N ALA A 30 -14.99 10.08 0.69
CA ALA A 30 -16.08 9.65 1.56
C ALA A 30 -16.48 8.19 1.28
N LEU A 31 -16.54 7.81 0.00
CA LEU A 31 -16.81 6.44 -0.41
C LEU A 31 -15.76 5.45 0.10
N THR A 32 -14.46 5.79 0.06
CA THR A 32 -13.42 4.91 0.61
C THR A 32 -13.55 4.70 2.12
N VAL A 33 -13.88 5.75 2.87
CA VAL A 33 -14.10 5.65 4.32
C VAL A 33 -15.33 4.79 4.59
N TYR A 34 -16.42 5.02 3.88
CA TYR A 34 -17.65 4.25 4.05
C TYR A 34 -17.43 2.75 3.76
N ILE A 35 -16.70 2.41 2.70
CA ILE A 35 -16.41 1.01 2.35
C ILE A 35 -15.46 0.37 3.38
N SER A 36 -14.57 1.13 4.02
CA SER A 36 -13.70 0.58 5.06
C SER A 36 -14.46 0.13 6.32
N GLU A 37 -15.63 0.72 6.58
CA GLU A 37 -16.50 0.33 7.71
C GLU A 37 -17.31 -0.95 7.43
N ILE A 38 -17.39 -1.38 6.16
CA ILE A 38 -18.13 -2.59 5.78
C ILE A 38 -17.17 -3.80 5.89
N PRO A 39 -17.52 -4.85 6.64
CA PRO A 39 -16.68 -6.03 6.76
C PRO A 39 -16.85 -6.95 5.54
N LEU A 40 -16.11 -6.69 4.45
CA LEU A 40 -16.03 -7.58 3.28
C LEU A 40 -14.89 -8.63 3.44
N GLY A 41 -14.32 -8.75 4.64
CA GLY A 41 -13.20 -9.63 4.94
C GLY A 41 -11.95 -9.26 4.14
N GLY A 42 -11.27 -10.27 3.56
CA GLY A 42 -10.04 -10.07 2.78
C GLY A 42 -10.21 -9.20 1.51
N TRP A 43 -11.45 -9.01 1.04
CA TRP A 43 -11.73 -8.19 -0.15
C TRP A 43 -11.71 -6.68 0.12
N ASN A 44 -11.74 -6.25 1.38
CA ASN A 44 -11.70 -4.83 1.76
C ASN A 44 -10.49 -4.11 1.15
N VAL A 45 -9.31 -4.74 1.22
CA VAL A 45 -8.06 -4.15 0.71
C VAL A 45 -8.09 -4.00 -0.81
N VAL A 46 -8.62 -5.01 -1.53
CA VAL A 46 -8.71 -4.99 -2.99
C VAL A 46 -9.64 -3.87 -3.46
N VAL A 47 -10.82 -3.76 -2.85
CA VAL A 47 -11.79 -2.69 -3.19
C VAL A 47 -11.22 -1.31 -2.83
N ALA A 48 -10.60 -1.15 -1.66
CA ALA A 48 -9.98 0.09 -1.26
C ALA A 48 -8.88 0.54 -2.24
N LEU A 49 -8.03 -0.39 -2.69
CA LEU A 49 -6.98 -0.11 -3.68
C LEU A 49 -7.54 0.29 -5.05
N LEU A 50 -8.62 -0.34 -5.51
CA LEU A 50 -9.27 0.02 -6.78
C LEU A 50 -9.78 1.46 -6.75
N ILE A 51 -10.47 1.85 -5.68
CA ILE A 51 -11.00 3.21 -5.55
C ILE A 51 -9.86 4.22 -5.39
N ALA A 52 -8.84 3.89 -4.59
CA ALA A 52 -7.64 4.71 -4.46
C ALA A 52 -6.93 4.94 -5.81
N SER A 53 -6.85 3.89 -6.65
CA SER A 53 -6.27 3.99 -8.00
C SER A 53 -7.08 4.92 -8.90
N PHE A 54 -8.41 4.81 -8.86
CA PHE A 54 -9.28 5.71 -9.63
C PHE A 54 -9.15 7.17 -9.18
N LYS A 55 -9.05 7.41 -7.87
CA LYS A 55 -8.77 8.74 -7.30
C LYS A 55 -7.43 9.28 -7.82
N ALA A 56 -6.38 8.47 -7.81
CA ALA A 56 -5.06 8.87 -8.31
C ALA A 56 -5.07 9.22 -9.81
N LEU A 57 -5.82 8.47 -10.63
CA LEU A 57 -5.99 8.77 -12.06
C LEU A 57 -6.67 10.13 -12.29
N LEU A 58 -7.75 10.43 -11.57
CA LEU A 58 -8.41 11.75 -11.66
C LEU A 58 -7.45 12.89 -11.31
N VAL A 59 -6.65 12.72 -10.25
CA VAL A 59 -5.65 13.72 -9.84
C VAL A 59 -4.58 13.89 -10.93
N ALA A 60 -4.04 12.78 -11.46
CA ALA A 60 -3.00 12.81 -12.48
C ALA A 60 -3.51 13.48 -13.77
N PHE A 61 -4.69 13.10 -14.27
CA PHE A 61 -5.19 13.64 -15.53
C PHE A 61 -5.56 15.12 -15.47
N PHE A 62 -6.23 15.57 -14.40
CA PHE A 62 -6.77 16.92 -14.32
C PHE A 62 -5.89 17.90 -13.53
N PHE A 63 -5.47 17.54 -12.31
CA PHE A 63 -4.71 18.47 -11.46
C PHE A 63 -3.23 18.55 -11.87
N MET A 64 -2.63 17.43 -12.31
CA MET A 64 -1.27 17.44 -12.86
C MET A 64 -1.23 17.82 -14.35
N HIS A 65 -2.35 18.23 -14.95
CA HIS A 65 -2.43 18.61 -16.37
C HIS A 65 -1.95 17.55 -17.36
N LEU A 66 -1.90 16.28 -16.97
CA LEU A 66 -1.34 15.23 -17.81
C LEU A 66 -2.07 15.07 -19.15
N LEU A 67 -3.36 15.42 -19.19
CA LEU A 67 -4.17 15.42 -20.42
C LEU A 67 -3.91 16.64 -21.32
N TYR A 68 -3.51 17.78 -20.73
CA TYR A 68 -3.37 19.06 -21.43
C TYR A 68 -1.92 19.37 -21.82
N ASP A 69 -0.95 18.74 -21.15
CA ASP A 69 0.48 18.94 -21.38
C ASP A 69 1.05 17.92 -22.39
N LYS A 70 2.37 17.94 -22.57
CA LYS A 70 3.10 17.07 -23.49
C LYS A 70 2.95 15.61 -23.09
N LYS A 71 2.68 14.77 -24.10
CA LYS A 71 2.57 13.30 -23.98
C LYS A 71 3.79 12.62 -23.35
N ILE A 72 4.94 13.28 -23.29
CA ILE A 72 6.15 12.75 -22.65
C ILE A 72 5.95 12.50 -21.15
N PHE A 73 5.17 13.35 -20.45
CA PHE A 73 4.87 13.15 -19.03
C PHE A 73 4.01 11.90 -18.80
N LEU A 74 3.10 11.59 -19.73
CA LEU A 74 2.30 10.37 -19.68
C LEU A 74 3.18 9.12 -19.85
N ILE A 75 4.15 9.16 -20.77
CA ILE A 75 5.10 8.07 -20.96
C ILE A 75 5.93 7.85 -19.70
N ILE A 76 6.48 8.92 -19.12
CA ILE A 76 7.29 8.85 -17.88
C ILE A 76 6.45 8.27 -16.73
N LEU A 77 5.21 8.73 -16.55
CA LEU A 77 4.30 8.20 -15.54
C LEU A 77 4.03 6.71 -15.76
N THR A 78 3.80 6.30 -17.01
CA THR A 78 3.51 4.89 -17.33
C THR A 78 4.71 3.99 -17.03
N ILE A 79 5.92 4.43 -17.36
CA ILE A 79 7.16 3.72 -17.03
C ILE A 79 7.34 3.64 -15.50
N ALA A 80 7.06 4.73 -14.77
CA ALA A 80 7.13 4.74 -13.31
C ALA A 80 6.13 3.76 -12.67
N ILE A 81 4.89 3.71 -13.16
CA ILE A 81 3.87 2.76 -12.69
C ILE A 81 4.28 1.32 -13.02
N LEU A 82 4.82 1.05 -14.22
CA LEU A 82 5.32 -0.28 -14.58
C LEU A 82 6.47 -0.73 -13.68
N MET A 83 7.41 0.17 -13.39
CA MET A 83 8.50 -0.09 -12.45
C MET A 83 7.98 -0.37 -11.05
N LEU A 84 7.07 0.46 -10.55
CA LEU A 84 6.45 0.26 -9.24
C LEU A 84 5.72 -1.10 -9.16
N ALA A 85 4.92 -1.43 -10.17
CA ALA A 85 4.20 -2.71 -10.23
C ALA A 85 5.17 -3.91 -10.25
N THR A 86 6.29 -3.78 -10.96
CA THR A 86 7.36 -4.80 -10.98
C THR A 86 7.95 -4.98 -9.58
N PHE A 87 8.31 -3.91 -8.88
CA PHE A 87 8.83 -4.00 -7.52
C PHE A 87 7.82 -4.62 -6.55
N ILE A 88 6.56 -4.18 -6.58
CA ILE A 88 5.51 -4.73 -5.72
C ILE A 88 5.35 -6.24 -5.96
N THR A 89 5.32 -6.67 -7.23
CA THR A 89 5.16 -8.08 -7.60
C THR A 89 6.34 -8.92 -7.12
N LEU A 90 7.57 -8.44 -7.32
CA LEU A 90 8.77 -9.13 -6.86
C LEU A 90 8.84 -9.22 -5.33
N THR A 91 8.53 -8.14 -4.62
CA THR A 91 8.50 -8.13 -3.14
C THR A 91 7.40 -9.04 -2.59
N MET A 92 6.23 -9.07 -3.23
CA MET A 92 5.16 -10.01 -2.84
C MET A 92 5.55 -11.46 -3.07
N PHE A 93 6.15 -11.77 -4.22
CA PHE A 93 6.66 -13.11 -4.52
C PHE A 93 7.71 -13.55 -3.48
N ASP A 94 8.69 -12.70 -3.23
CA ASP A 94 9.71 -12.95 -2.21
C ASP A 94 9.09 -13.16 -0.81
N THR A 95 8.13 -12.33 -0.41
CA THR A 95 7.43 -12.47 0.88
C THR A 95 6.67 -13.79 0.99
N MET A 96 6.00 -14.22 -0.08
CA MET A 96 5.25 -15.47 -0.14
C MET A 96 6.16 -16.70 0.04
N GLU A 97 7.34 -16.66 -0.57
CA GLU A 97 8.28 -17.78 -0.63
C GLU A 97 9.21 -17.86 0.59
N ARG A 98 9.38 -16.76 1.36
CA ARG A 98 10.24 -16.70 2.56
C ARG A 98 9.98 -17.82 3.57
N GLY A 99 8.71 -18.17 3.79
CA GLY A 99 8.32 -19.22 4.73
C GLY A 99 8.65 -20.64 4.25
N ARG A 100 8.81 -20.85 2.94
CA ARG A 100 9.11 -22.16 2.36
C ARG A 100 10.57 -22.56 2.49
N ILE A 101 11.48 -21.58 2.52
CA ILE A 101 12.94 -21.82 2.52
C ILE A 101 13.53 -21.74 3.94
N ASN A 102 12.91 -20.99 4.86
CA ASN A 102 13.37 -20.85 6.24
C ASN A 102 12.40 -21.46 7.27
N PRO A 103 12.37 -22.78 7.45
CA PRO A 103 11.50 -23.43 8.44
C PRO A 103 11.84 -23.02 9.90
N ALA A 104 13.08 -22.60 10.16
CA ALA A 104 13.55 -22.19 11.48
C ALA A 104 13.19 -20.75 11.87
N SER A 105 12.81 -19.88 10.92
CA SER A 105 12.40 -18.49 11.20
C SER A 105 11.00 -18.37 11.80
N ALA A 106 10.19 -19.43 11.70
CA ALA A 106 8.90 -19.53 12.36
C ALA A 106 8.99 -19.99 13.82
N MET A 107 10.17 -20.43 14.27
CA MET A 107 10.41 -20.88 15.63
C MET A 107 10.96 -19.71 16.46
N PRO A 108 10.55 -19.54 17.72
CA PRO A 108 11.17 -18.56 18.60
C PRO A 108 12.68 -18.86 18.70
N TYR A 109 13.53 -17.88 18.35
CA TYR A 109 15.00 -17.99 18.45
C TYR A 109 15.47 -18.30 19.89
N LYS A 110 14.60 -18.07 20.88
CA LYS A 110 14.71 -18.62 22.24
C LYS A 110 13.39 -19.27 22.63
N ASP A 111 13.40 -20.61 22.66
CA ASP A 111 12.28 -21.49 23.05
C ASP A 111 11.76 -21.27 24.49
N LYS A 112 12.45 -20.43 25.29
CA LYS A 112 12.19 -20.18 26.71
C LYS A 112 12.20 -18.67 27.02
N ALA A 113 11.72 -17.82 26.12
CA ALA A 113 11.58 -16.40 26.42
C ALA A 113 10.32 -16.17 27.29
N VAL A 114 10.51 -15.54 28.45
CA VAL A 114 9.49 -15.25 29.50
C VAL A 114 8.18 -14.65 28.94
N ILE A 115 8.23 -14.02 27.77
CA ILE A 115 7.08 -13.41 27.09
C ILE A 115 6.03 -14.45 26.65
N TYR A 116 6.44 -15.70 26.37
CA TYR A 116 5.54 -16.78 25.92
C TYR A 116 4.94 -17.56 27.10
N GLU A 117 5.71 -17.74 28.16
CA GLU A 117 5.28 -18.45 29.37
C GLU A 117 4.07 -17.79 30.03
N LYS A 118 3.98 -16.46 29.97
CA LYS A 118 2.88 -15.68 30.54
C LYS A 118 1.50 -15.94 29.88
N ASN A 119 1.48 -16.44 28.64
CA ASN A 119 0.24 -16.59 27.86
C ASN A 119 -0.16 -18.05 27.56
N THR A 120 0.58 -19.04 28.04
CA THR A 120 0.28 -20.47 27.82
C THR A 120 0.33 -21.27 29.12
N GLN A 121 -0.76 -21.26 29.90
CA GLN A 121 -1.05 -22.34 30.85
C GLN A 121 -2.48 -22.81 30.60
N PRO A 122 -2.64 -24.01 30.02
CA PRO A 122 -3.48 -25.01 30.67
C PRO A 122 -2.79 -26.38 30.71
N ALA A 123 -2.83 -26.99 31.90
CA ALA A 123 -2.58 -28.41 32.26
C ALA A 123 -1.31 -29.10 31.73
N ALA A 124 -0.40 -29.38 32.65
CA ALA A 124 0.77 -30.23 32.48
C ALA A 124 0.42 -31.66 32.00
N PRO A 125 1.36 -32.30 31.28
CA PRO A 125 1.77 -33.65 31.61
C PRO A 125 3.23 -33.64 32.06
N THR A 126 3.41 -34.03 33.32
CA THR A 126 4.66 -34.30 34.01
C THR A 126 5.58 -35.21 33.21
N ALA A 127 6.81 -34.76 32.91
CA ALA A 127 7.96 -35.63 32.68
C ALA A 127 9.28 -34.89 32.99
N ASP A 128 9.72 -35.08 34.23
CA ASP A 128 11.10 -35.07 34.74
C ASP A 128 12.02 -33.87 34.39
N SER A 129 11.97 -32.85 35.23
CA SER A 129 12.99 -31.78 35.32
C SER A 129 14.02 -32.03 36.46
N SER A 130 14.21 -33.29 36.91
CA SER A 130 15.02 -33.58 38.10
C SER A 130 16.44 -34.15 37.84
N ARG A 131 16.92 -34.16 36.59
CA ARG A 131 18.30 -34.59 36.29
C ARG A 131 19.11 -33.54 35.53
N VAL A 132 19.44 -32.45 36.22
CA VAL A 132 20.63 -31.65 35.88
C VAL A 132 21.82 -32.31 36.59
N PRO A 133 22.80 -32.89 35.88
CA PRO A 133 24.00 -33.40 36.52
C PRO A 133 24.75 -32.23 37.16
N ALA A 134 24.85 -32.29 38.48
CA ALA A 134 25.52 -31.31 39.32
C ALA A 134 27.05 -31.42 39.17
N ASP A 135 27.61 -30.94 38.06
CA ASP A 135 29.06 -30.75 37.94
C ASP A 135 29.43 -29.52 37.10
N SER A 136 28.92 -28.36 37.52
CA SER A 136 29.37 -27.06 37.01
C SER A 136 29.42 -26.05 38.14
N VAL A 137 30.18 -26.39 39.18
CA VAL A 137 30.74 -25.41 40.12
C VAL A 137 32.21 -25.79 40.38
N LYS A 138 33.04 -25.70 39.34
CA LYS A 138 34.37 -25.07 39.41
C LYS A 138 34.97 -24.89 38.02
#